data_AF-A0A529M605-F1
#
_entry.id   AF-A0A529M605-F1
#
_cell.length_a   1.000
_cell.length_b   1.000
_cell.length_c   1.000
_cell.angle_alpha   90.00
_cell.angle_beta   90.00
_cell.angle_gamma   90.00
#
_symmetry.space_group_name_H-M   'P 1'
#
loop_
_entity.id
_entity.type
_entity.pdbx_description
1 polymer ?
#
loop_
_entity_poly.entity_id
_entity_poly.type
_entity_poly.pdbx_seq_one_letter_code
_entity_poly.pdbx_strand_id
1 'polypeptide(L)'
;VRYSWDAPNPDFLPKLAAASPLSLVLPAAYLKQFHKKYQDSFRLAGLMKENRTQKWTLLHIRMSRQYRPENPELPTLDPWQNRTKPPAEQFIFERNAFFHRIDENGRQLPYVDRIIMNVSSSAIISAKTGAGESDLQCMGIDFSDYSFLKDAEKRYPVKMHLWKRTQGSRLALLPNLNCADQVWRGLLRDVRVRRALSLAVDRREINMAVFYGLAQESADTVLSESPLYRPEFAKAWVAHDPEQANALLDEVGLLARDDDGLRILPDGRSAQIIVETAGESTLETDALELITDHWRKIGIALFIRTSQRDIFRSRALGGQIMMSMWSGIDNGVPTADMNPSQLAPTIDDQLQWPLWGAHYLSHGKMGEAPDLPEVIELMALLKRWNASTEATERAEIWNSMLSIYTDQVFSIGTVNGTHQPILVSSRLRNLPDKALFGYDPTAYFGVYMPDTFWLGES
;
A
#
# COMPACT_ATOMS: atom_id res chain seq x y z
N VAL A 1 -11.37 -9.55 -29.36
CA VAL A 1 -12.36 -9.82 -28.29
C VAL A 1 -13.25 -8.59 -28.17
N ARG A 2 -14.55 -8.74 -27.87
CA ARG A 2 -15.46 -7.62 -27.59
C ARG A 2 -15.96 -7.76 -26.16
N TYR A 3 -15.80 -6.71 -25.36
CA TYR A 3 -16.39 -6.60 -24.02
C TYR A 3 -17.56 -5.63 -24.10
N SER A 4 -18.69 -6.00 -23.49
CA SER A 4 -19.92 -5.20 -23.45
C SER A 4 -20.56 -5.33 -22.07
N TRP A 5 -21.18 -4.25 -21.60
CA TRP A 5 -21.85 -4.19 -20.30
C TRP A 5 -23.24 -3.57 -20.50
N ASP A 6 -24.19 -4.00 -19.67
CA ASP A 6 -25.56 -3.45 -19.65
C ASP A 6 -25.62 -2.09 -18.92
N ALA A 7 -24.54 -1.70 -18.23
CA ALA A 7 -24.38 -0.44 -17.52
C ALA A 7 -22.97 0.13 -17.76
N PRO A 8 -22.74 1.44 -17.52
CA PRO A 8 -21.41 2.04 -17.57
C PRO A 8 -20.40 1.27 -16.70
N ASN A 9 -19.15 1.18 -17.19
CA ASN A 9 -18.02 0.61 -16.47
C ASN A 9 -16.78 1.49 -16.67
N PRO A 10 -16.76 2.70 -16.05
CA PRO A 10 -15.68 3.66 -16.25
C PRO A 10 -14.32 3.13 -15.76
N ASP A 11 -14.34 2.15 -14.86
CA ASP A 11 -13.16 1.55 -14.26
C ASP A 11 -12.46 0.51 -15.14
N PHE A 12 -13.06 0.09 -16.25
CA PHE A 12 -12.49 -0.97 -17.08
C PHE A 12 -11.11 -0.61 -17.64
N LEU A 13 -10.97 0.56 -18.26
CA LEU A 13 -9.68 0.98 -18.83
C LEU A 13 -8.62 1.24 -17.76
N PRO A 14 -8.91 1.99 -16.66
CA PRO A 14 -7.99 2.13 -15.54
C PRO A 14 -7.52 0.79 -14.97
N LYS A 15 -8.42 -0.19 -14.77
CA LYS A 15 -8.06 -1.53 -14.29
C LYS A 15 -7.12 -2.29 -15.21
N LEU A 16 -7.16 -2.05 -16.53
CA LEU A 16 -6.21 -2.66 -17.46
C LEU A 16 -4.82 -2.04 -17.38
N ALA A 17 -4.74 -0.77 -16.96
CA ALA A 17 -3.49 -0.01 -16.83
C ALA A 17 -2.95 0.03 -15.38
N ALA A 18 -3.68 -0.52 -14.41
CA ALA A 18 -3.31 -0.53 -13.00
C ALA A 18 -2.01 -1.29 -12.73
N ALA A 19 -1.37 -1.03 -11.59
CA ALA A 19 -0.14 -1.72 -11.19
C ALA A 19 -0.32 -3.24 -11.03
N SER A 20 -1.50 -3.64 -10.55
CA SER A 20 -2.05 -4.98 -10.71
C SER A 20 -3.10 -4.95 -11.82
N PRO A 21 -2.72 -5.19 -13.08
CA PRO A 21 -3.68 -5.09 -14.17
C PRO A 21 -4.69 -6.24 -14.12
N LEU A 22 -5.94 -5.93 -14.48
CA LEU A 22 -6.98 -6.93 -14.71
C LEU A 22 -6.53 -7.87 -15.83
N SER A 23 -6.23 -9.12 -15.50
CA SER A 23 -5.87 -10.12 -16.50
C SER A 23 -7.09 -10.55 -17.31
N LEU A 24 -7.07 -10.22 -18.59
CA LEU A 24 -8.13 -10.55 -19.55
C LEU A 24 -7.88 -11.87 -20.30
N VAL A 25 -6.66 -12.40 -20.24
CA VAL A 25 -6.24 -13.54 -21.04
C VAL A 25 -5.42 -14.52 -20.21
N LEU A 26 -5.69 -15.80 -20.41
CA LEU A 26 -4.95 -16.89 -19.79
C LEU A 26 -4.50 -17.89 -20.88
N PRO A 27 -3.34 -18.55 -20.72
CA PRO A 27 -2.81 -19.45 -21.73
C PRO A 27 -3.61 -20.74 -21.80
N ALA A 28 -4.66 -20.76 -22.63
CA ALA A 28 -5.64 -21.85 -22.68
C ALA A 28 -5.02 -23.22 -23.03
N ALA A 29 -3.99 -23.26 -23.89
CA ALA A 29 -3.28 -24.49 -24.23
C ALA A 29 -2.64 -25.15 -22.99
N TYR A 30 -2.15 -24.33 -22.05
CA TYR A 30 -1.60 -24.78 -20.79
C TYR A 30 -2.71 -25.05 -19.76
N LEU A 31 -3.64 -24.12 -19.55
CA LEU A 31 -4.58 -24.21 -18.42
C LEU A 31 -5.75 -25.18 -18.59
N LYS A 32 -6.12 -25.53 -19.82
CA LYS A 32 -7.23 -26.47 -20.06
C LYS A 32 -7.02 -27.79 -19.33
N GLN A 33 -5.78 -28.25 -19.18
CA GLN A 33 -5.47 -29.49 -18.47
C GLN A 33 -5.83 -29.47 -16.97
N PHE A 34 -5.99 -28.29 -16.37
CA PHE A 34 -6.37 -28.10 -14.96
C PHE A 34 -7.84 -27.73 -14.77
N HIS A 35 -8.64 -27.75 -15.84
CA HIS A 35 -10.02 -27.29 -15.81
C HIS A 35 -11.00 -28.44 -16.09
N LYS A 36 -11.99 -28.64 -15.22
CA LYS A 36 -12.92 -29.79 -15.25
C LYS A 36 -13.66 -30.02 -16.58
N LYS A 37 -13.85 -28.97 -17.38
CA LYS A 37 -14.53 -29.05 -18.69
C LYS A 37 -13.66 -29.72 -19.77
N TYR A 38 -12.34 -29.68 -19.63
CA TYR A 38 -11.40 -30.08 -20.69
C TYR A 38 -10.47 -31.23 -20.29
N GLN A 39 -10.54 -31.68 -19.04
CA GLN A 39 -9.70 -32.74 -18.50
C GLN A 39 -10.55 -33.90 -17.97
N ASP A 40 -10.07 -35.11 -18.18
CA ASP A 40 -10.62 -36.32 -17.59
C ASP A 40 -10.60 -36.28 -16.05
N SER A 41 -11.63 -36.83 -15.41
CA SER A 41 -11.81 -36.74 -13.96
C SER A 41 -10.73 -37.49 -13.19
N PHE A 42 -10.24 -38.62 -13.70
CA PHE A 42 -9.15 -39.37 -13.09
C PHE A 42 -7.84 -38.58 -13.18
N ARG A 43 -7.51 -38.04 -14.37
CA ARG A 43 -6.32 -37.20 -14.53
C ARG A 43 -6.37 -35.92 -13.68
N LEU A 44 -7.54 -35.27 -13.62
CA LEU A 44 -7.72 -34.06 -12.81
C LEU A 44 -7.57 -34.36 -11.31
N ALA A 45 -8.11 -35.49 -10.82
CA ALA A 45 -7.91 -35.93 -9.45
C ALA A 45 -6.43 -36.23 -9.14
N GLY A 46 -5.70 -36.82 -10.09
CA GLY A 46 -4.24 -37.00 -10.02
C GLY A 46 -3.50 -35.68 -9.86
N LEU A 47 -3.77 -34.69 -10.71
CA LEU A 47 -3.17 -33.35 -10.65
C LEU A 47 -3.51 -32.62 -9.34
N MET A 48 -4.74 -32.78 -8.85
CA MET A 48 -5.17 -32.22 -7.57
C MET A 48 -4.40 -32.83 -6.39
N LYS A 49 -4.16 -34.15 -6.41
CA LYS A 49 -3.36 -34.85 -5.40
C LYS A 49 -1.91 -34.40 -5.42
N GLU A 50 -1.29 -34.36 -6.61
CA GLU A 50 0.08 -33.89 -6.81
C GLU A 50 0.29 -32.47 -6.26
N ASN A 51 -0.66 -31.59 -6.54
CA ASN A 51 -0.62 -30.20 -6.09
C ASN A 51 -1.24 -30.00 -4.70
N ARG A 52 -1.65 -31.04 -3.98
CA ARG A 52 -2.23 -30.90 -2.62
C ARG A 52 -3.40 -29.90 -2.57
N THR A 53 -4.30 -29.96 -3.54
CA THR A 53 -5.50 -29.09 -3.61
C THR A 53 -6.76 -29.93 -3.46
N GLN A 54 -7.70 -29.48 -2.63
CA GLN A 54 -8.95 -30.21 -2.38
C GLN A 54 -10.03 -29.99 -3.45
N LYS A 55 -9.93 -28.92 -4.26
CA LYS A 55 -10.88 -28.58 -5.33
C LYS A 55 -10.13 -28.24 -6.61
N TRP A 56 -10.68 -28.63 -7.77
CA TRP A 56 -10.11 -28.29 -9.07
C TRP A 56 -10.00 -26.77 -9.29
N THR A 57 -10.90 -25.98 -8.70
CA THR A 57 -10.84 -24.52 -8.76
C THR A 57 -9.60 -23.97 -8.07
N LEU A 58 -9.21 -24.53 -6.91
CA LEU A 58 -7.99 -24.15 -6.20
C LEU A 58 -6.73 -24.57 -6.98
N LEU A 59 -6.77 -25.74 -7.62
CA LEU A 59 -5.73 -26.17 -8.56
C LEU A 59 -5.60 -25.14 -9.69
N HIS A 60 -6.70 -24.84 -10.38
CA HIS A 60 -6.69 -23.90 -11.50
C HIS A 60 -6.19 -22.51 -11.08
N ILE A 61 -6.69 -21.95 -9.97
CA ILE A 61 -6.22 -20.65 -9.43
C ILE A 61 -4.72 -20.66 -9.17
N ARG A 62 -4.19 -21.75 -8.59
CA ARG A 62 -2.75 -21.89 -8.35
C ARG A 62 -1.96 -21.94 -9.65
N MET A 63 -2.40 -22.76 -10.61
CA MET A 63 -1.69 -22.95 -11.87
C MET A 63 -1.81 -21.76 -12.82
N SER A 64 -2.81 -20.90 -12.65
CA SER A 64 -3.06 -19.72 -13.49
C SER A 64 -2.60 -18.40 -12.88
N ARG A 65 -1.87 -18.43 -11.75
CA ARG A 65 -1.47 -17.21 -11.03
C ARG A 65 -0.35 -16.48 -11.78
N GLN A 66 -0.70 -15.45 -12.54
CA GLN A 66 0.26 -14.64 -13.32
C GLN A 66 0.93 -13.55 -12.47
N TYR A 67 0.16 -12.86 -11.61
CA TYR A 67 0.67 -11.72 -10.82
C TYR A 67 1.76 -12.07 -9.80
N ARG A 68 1.80 -13.33 -9.34
CA ARG A 68 2.93 -13.87 -8.58
C ARG A 68 3.51 -15.01 -9.41
N PRO A 69 4.64 -14.82 -10.10
CA PRO A 69 5.18 -15.78 -11.06
C PRO A 69 5.83 -16.98 -10.36
N GLU A 70 5.14 -17.64 -9.43
CA GLU A 70 5.62 -18.76 -8.61
C GLU A 70 5.73 -20.07 -9.40
N ASN A 71 5.11 -20.14 -10.58
CA ASN A 71 5.07 -21.32 -11.43
C ASN A 71 5.90 -21.11 -12.72
N PRO A 72 7.14 -21.63 -12.78
CA PRO A 72 7.99 -21.52 -13.97
C PRO A 72 7.39 -22.11 -15.27
N GLU A 73 6.45 -23.04 -15.15
CA GLU A 73 5.82 -23.71 -16.29
C GLU A 73 4.63 -22.92 -16.88
N LEU A 74 4.19 -21.84 -16.23
CA LEU A 74 3.07 -21.02 -16.72
C LEU A 74 3.56 -20.14 -17.88
N PRO A 75 3.03 -20.29 -19.11
CA PRO A 75 3.37 -19.38 -20.20
C PRO A 75 2.96 -17.93 -19.88
N THR A 76 3.84 -16.98 -20.15
CA THR A 76 3.62 -15.55 -19.87
C THR A 76 3.86 -14.67 -21.11
N LEU A 77 3.20 -13.51 -21.12
CA LEU A 77 3.42 -12.41 -22.06
C LEU A 77 4.38 -11.35 -21.51
N ASP A 78 4.85 -11.51 -20.27
CA ASP A 78 5.77 -10.60 -19.59
C ASP A 78 7.17 -10.62 -20.24
N PRO A 79 7.96 -9.55 -20.09
CA PRO A 79 9.31 -9.45 -20.68
C PRO A 79 10.30 -10.50 -20.17
N TRP A 80 10.14 -10.95 -18.92
CA TRP A 80 10.96 -12.03 -18.35
C TRP A 80 10.09 -13.14 -17.76
N GLN A 81 10.61 -14.36 -17.79
CA GLN A 81 9.97 -15.57 -17.29
C GLN A 81 10.73 -16.06 -16.07
N ASN A 82 10.04 -16.27 -14.94
CA ASN A 82 10.65 -16.91 -13.79
C ASN A 82 11.04 -18.37 -14.14
N ARG A 83 12.25 -18.77 -13.77
CA ARG A 83 12.78 -20.13 -13.93
C ARG A 83 12.90 -20.90 -12.61
N THR A 84 12.59 -20.26 -11.49
CA THR A 84 12.83 -20.81 -10.15
C THR A 84 11.51 -21.02 -9.40
N LYS A 85 11.26 -22.24 -8.92
CA LYS A 85 10.08 -22.56 -8.10
C LYS A 85 10.36 -22.29 -6.62
N PRO A 86 9.44 -21.68 -5.85
CA PRO A 86 9.59 -21.55 -4.40
C PRO A 86 9.44 -22.91 -3.66
N PRO A 87 10.05 -23.07 -2.47
CA PRO A 87 10.92 -22.11 -1.79
C PRO A 87 12.33 -22.07 -2.41
N ALA A 88 12.92 -20.88 -2.49
CA ALA A 88 14.26 -20.66 -3.00
C ALA A 88 14.88 -19.41 -2.35
N GLU A 89 16.22 -19.39 -2.22
CA GLU A 89 16.96 -18.22 -1.73
C GLU A 89 17.35 -17.25 -2.86
N GLN A 90 17.18 -17.67 -4.11
CA GLN A 90 17.44 -16.87 -5.30
C GLN A 90 16.41 -17.21 -6.37
N PHE A 91 15.82 -16.19 -6.98
CA PHE A 91 14.92 -16.31 -8.12
C PHE A 91 15.59 -15.76 -9.38
N ILE A 92 15.62 -16.58 -10.43
CA ILE A 92 16.18 -16.22 -11.74
C ILE A 92 15.03 -16.02 -12.73
N PHE A 93 15.00 -14.85 -13.35
CA PHE A 93 14.10 -14.53 -14.45
C PHE A 93 14.90 -14.38 -15.73
N GLU A 94 14.51 -15.08 -16.79
CA GLU A 94 15.17 -15.03 -18.10
C GLU A 94 14.29 -14.33 -19.13
N ARG A 95 14.90 -13.67 -20.12
CA ARG A 95 14.16 -13.00 -21.19
C ARG A 95 13.13 -13.92 -21.83
N ASN A 96 11.95 -13.36 -22.10
CA ASN A 96 10.94 -14.03 -22.88
C ASN A 96 11.31 -13.92 -24.36
N ALA A 97 11.79 -15.02 -24.96
CA ALA A 97 12.13 -15.08 -26.38
C ALA A 97 10.95 -14.77 -27.32
N PHE A 98 9.71 -14.83 -26.82
CA PHE A 98 8.49 -14.49 -27.53
C PHE A 98 7.87 -13.18 -27.05
N PHE A 99 8.63 -12.31 -26.36
CA PHE A 99 8.12 -11.00 -25.97
C PHE A 99 7.76 -10.20 -27.23
N HIS A 100 6.60 -9.56 -27.16
CA HIS A 100 5.90 -9.04 -28.32
C HIS A 100 6.28 -7.60 -28.67
N ARG A 101 7.15 -6.95 -27.88
CA ARG A 101 7.57 -5.57 -28.07
C ARG A 101 8.95 -5.49 -28.72
N ILE A 102 9.10 -4.52 -29.60
CA ILE A 102 10.34 -4.15 -30.27
C ILE A 102 10.59 -2.66 -30.05
N ASP A 103 11.85 -2.24 -30.12
CA ASP A 103 12.19 -0.83 -30.23
C ASP A 103 12.01 -0.28 -31.65
N GLU A 104 12.26 1.02 -31.83
CA GLU A 104 12.18 1.70 -33.12
C GLU A 104 13.17 1.19 -34.18
N ASN A 105 14.23 0.48 -33.77
CA ASN A 105 15.24 -0.12 -34.65
C ASN A 105 14.93 -1.59 -34.97
N GLY A 106 13.79 -2.11 -34.49
CA GLY A 106 13.38 -3.50 -34.70
C GLY A 106 14.06 -4.50 -33.76
N ARG A 107 14.76 -4.06 -32.72
CA ARG A 107 15.34 -4.96 -31.72
C ARG A 107 14.28 -5.42 -30.74
N GLN A 108 14.19 -6.73 -30.53
CA GLN A 108 13.26 -7.33 -29.59
C GLN A 108 13.65 -7.00 -28.13
N LEU A 109 12.67 -6.54 -27.36
CA LEU A 109 12.79 -6.33 -25.91
C LEU A 109 12.61 -7.66 -25.15
N PRO A 110 12.97 -7.73 -23.85
CA PRO A 110 13.74 -6.74 -23.11
C PRO A 110 15.21 -6.65 -23.56
N TYR A 111 15.89 -5.52 -23.28
CA TYR A 111 17.33 -5.43 -23.54
C TYR A 111 18.16 -6.24 -22.55
N VAL A 112 17.78 -6.27 -21.26
CA VAL A 112 18.43 -7.10 -20.24
C VAL A 112 17.98 -8.56 -20.38
N ASP A 113 18.94 -9.49 -20.45
CA ASP A 113 18.65 -10.91 -20.66
C ASP A 113 18.16 -11.64 -19.40
N ARG A 114 18.62 -11.22 -18.22
CA ARG A 114 18.37 -11.92 -16.96
C ARG A 114 18.22 -10.96 -15.80
N ILE A 115 17.22 -11.21 -14.94
CA ILE A 115 17.06 -10.56 -13.64
C ILE A 115 17.31 -11.63 -12.57
N ILE A 116 18.16 -11.31 -11.60
CA ILE A 116 18.48 -12.19 -10.46
C ILE A 116 18.00 -11.49 -9.19
N MET A 117 17.10 -12.14 -8.46
CA MET A 117 16.56 -11.62 -7.20
C MET A 117 16.96 -12.54 -6.05
N ASN A 118 17.87 -12.08 -5.20
CA ASN A 118 18.28 -12.80 -4.00
C ASN A 118 17.32 -12.49 -2.84
N VAL A 119 16.93 -13.52 -2.09
CA VAL A 119 16.20 -13.36 -0.83
C VAL A 119 17.21 -13.00 0.26
N SER A 120 16.99 -11.91 0.98
CA SER A 120 17.86 -11.45 2.06
C SER A 120 17.00 -10.89 3.19
N SER A 121 17.51 -10.92 4.42
CA SER A 121 16.85 -10.28 5.56
C SER A 121 16.89 -8.76 5.41
N SER A 122 15.84 -8.06 5.87
CA SER A 122 15.75 -6.60 5.83
C SER A 122 16.98 -5.93 6.45
N ALA A 123 17.51 -6.50 7.53
CA ALA A 123 18.67 -5.99 8.27
C ALA A 123 19.98 -5.87 7.46
N ILE A 124 20.12 -6.57 6.33
CA ILE A 124 21.36 -6.56 5.53
C ILE A 124 21.21 -5.95 4.14
N ILE A 125 19.99 -5.62 3.71
CA ILE A 125 19.73 -5.11 2.35
C ILE A 125 20.49 -3.80 2.11
N SER A 126 20.39 -2.82 3.02
CA SER A 126 21.09 -1.55 2.90
C SER A 126 22.62 -1.74 2.80
N ALA A 127 23.21 -2.57 3.67
CA ALA A 127 24.64 -2.84 3.66
C ALA A 127 25.14 -3.47 2.35
N LYS A 128 24.43 -4.49 1.82
CA LYS A 128 24.75 -5.11 0.52
C LYS A 128 24.62 -4.13 -0.64
N THR A 129 23.58 -3.30 -0.59
CA THR A 129 23.34 -2.25 -1.59
C THR A 129 24.49 -1.25 -1.62
N GLY A 130 24.95 -0.80 -0.45
CA GLY A 130 26.11 0.10 -0.33
C GLY A 130 27.46 -0.55 -0.66
N ALA A 131 27.51 -1.89 -0.73
CA ALA A 131 28.67 -2.65 -1.20
C ALA A 131 28.67 -2.87 -2.74
N GLY A 132 27.68 -2.32 -3.45
CA GLY A 132 27.57 -2.47 -4.90
C GLY A 132 27.09 -3.84 -5.36
N GLU A 133 26.47 -4.64 -4.49
CA GLU A 133 25.94 -5.98 -4.84
C GLU A 133 24.62 -5.95 -5.62
N SER A 134 24.01 -4.76 -5.79
CA SER A 134 22.75 -4.57 -6.52
C SER A 134 22.94 -3.65 -7.74
N ASP A 135 22.47 -4.08 -8.91
CA ASP A 135 22.43 -3.20 -10.09
C ASP A 135 21.27 -2.20 -10.05
N LEU A 136 20.19 -2.51 -9.32
CA LEU A 136 19.04 -1.63 -9.07
C LEU A 136 18.36 -2.04 -7.75
N GLN A 137 18.35 -1.13 -6.77
CA GLN A 137 17.73 -1.34 -5.47
C GLN A 137 16.82 -0.16 -5.11
N CYS A 138 15.57 -0.46 -4.74
CA CYS A 138 14.61 0.48 -4.17
C CYS A 138 13.84 -0.08 -2.98
N MET A 139 13.75 -1.42 -2.86
CA MET A 139 13.05 -2.09 -1.78
C MET A 139 14.02 -2.38 -0.63
N GLY A 140 13.56 -2.27 0.62
CA GLY A 140 14.40 -2.55 1.79
C GLY A 140 15.52 -1.52 2.03
N ILE A 141 15.41 -0.34 1.40
CA ILE A 141 16.20 0.86 1.71
C ILE A 141 15.25 2.04 1.93
N ASP A 142 15.58 2.89 2.90
CA ASP A 142 14.79 4.05 3.29
C ASP A 142 15.66 5.33 3.30
N PHE A 143 15.03 6.50 3.48
CA PHE A 143 15.74 7.77 3.44
C PHE A 143 16.84 7.89 4.52
N SER A 144 16.72 7.19 5.64
CA SER A 144 17.75 7.09 6.67
C SER A 144 19.06 6.48 6.16
N ASP A 145 19.00 5.62 5.13
CA ASP A 145 20.17 5.02 4.48
C ASP A 145 20.89 5.98 3.51
N TYR A 146 20.27 7.12 3.16
CA TYR A 146 20.70 7.98 2.05
C TYR A 146 22.17 8.37 2.15
N SER A 147 22.61 8.91 3.30
CA SER A 147 23.98 9.39 3.46
C SER A 147 25.02 8.28 3.27
N PHE A 148 24.75 7.09 3.80
CA PHE A 148 25.60 5.91 3.65
C PHE A 148 25.65 5.44 2.19
N LEU A 149 24.50 5.29 1.55
CA LEU A 149 24.41 4.83 0.17
C LEU A 149 24.92 5.88 -0.83
N LYS A 150 24.81 7.18 -0.51
CA LYS A 150 25.39 8.26 -1.31
C LYS A 150 26.91 8.26 -1.26
N ASP A 151 27.50 7.94 -0.10
CA ASP A 151 28.94 7.77 0.02
C ASP A 151 29.47 6.56 -0.79
N ALA A 152 28.64 5.53 -1.00
CA ALA A 152 29.00 4.37 -1.82
C ALA A 152 29.37 4.73 -3.27
N GLU A 153 28.84 5.84 -3.82
CA GLU A 153 29.21 6.34 -5.16
C GLU A 153 30.72 6.63 -5.32
N LYS A 154 31.43 6.89 -4.21
CA LYS A 154 32.88 7.13 -4.24
C LYS A 154 33.70 5.83 -4.35
N ARG A 155 33.10 4.70 -3.98
CA ARG A 155 33.79 3.40 -3.81
C ARG A 155 33.35 2.37 -4.84
N TYR A 156 32.12 2.47 -5.34
CA TYR A 156 31.52 1.53 -6.27
C TYR A 156 30.92 2.27 -7.48
N PRO A 157 30.82 1.62 -8.65
CA PRO A 157 30.21 2.19 -9.84
C PRO A 157 28.68 2.22 -9.71
N VAL A 158 28.18 3.03 -8.78
CA VAL A 158 26.76 3.18 -8.45
C VAL A 158 26.39 4.66 -8.39
N LYS A 159 25.10 4.95 -8.58
CA LYS A 159 24.51 6.29 -8.51
C LYS A 159 23.27 6.22 -7.63
N MET A 160 23.08 7.23 -6.80
CA MET A 160 21.92 7.40 -5.94
C MET A 160 20.97 8.43 -6.56
N HIS A 161 19.73 8.02 -6.77
CA HIS A 161 18.62 8.89 -7.14
C HIS A 161 17.64 9.04 -5.99
N LEU A 162 16.92 10.16 -5.98
CA LEU A 162 15.81 10.41 -5.07
C LEU A 162 14.55 10.62 -5.90
N TRP A 163 13.66 9.64 -5.88
CA TRP A 163 12.36 9.72 -6.54
C TRP A 163 11.29 10.12 -5.54
N LYS A 164 10.36 10.99 -5.94
CA LYS A 164 9.30 11.46 -5.03
C LYS A 164 8.25 10.36 -4.88
N ARG A 165 7.88 10.02 -3.64
CA ARG A 165 6.83 9.03 -3.39
C ARG A 165 5.45 9.55 -3.78
N THR A 166 4.59 8.68 -4.28
CA THR A 166 3.20 9.02 -4.67
C THR A 166 2.18 8.85 -3.55
N GLN A 167 2.58 8.34 -2.39
CA GLN A 167 1.66 8.03 -1.29
C GLN A 167 1.14 9.30 -0.62
N GLY A 168 -0.13 9.29 -0.23
CA GLY A 168 -0.81 10.39 0.45
C GLY A 168 -0.31 10.64 1.88
N SER A 169 0.28 9.61 2.50
CA SER A 169 1.13 9.70 3.68
C SER A 169 2.17 8.58 3.67
N ARG A 170 3.43 8.90 3.99
CA ARG A 170 4.52 7.90 4.12
C ARG A 170 4.32 7.02 5.35
N LEU A 171 3.79 7.60 6.43
CA LEU A 171 3.47 6.94 7.69
C LEU A 171 2.10 7.45 8.13
N ALA A 172 1.14 6.55 8.27
CA ALA A 172 -0.20 6.86 8.71
C ALA A 172 -0.61 5.89 9.82
N LEU A 173 -1.19 6.46 10.89
CA LEU A 173 -1.92 5.66 11.86
C LEU A 173 -3.32 5.39 11.31
N LEU A 174 -3.74 4.14 11.38
CA LEU A 174 -5.00 3.64 10.84
C LEU A 174 -5.85 3.10 12.01
N PRO A 175 -6.73 3.94 12.60
CA PRO A 175 -7.62 3.52 13.68
C PRO A 175 -8.62 2.49 13.16
N ASN A 176 -8.67 1.30 13.76
CA ASN A 176 -9.60 0.26 13.33
C ASN A 176 -11.00 0.51 13.91
N LEU A 177 -11.91 1.01 13.07
CA LEU A 177 -13.30 1.29 13.39
C LEU A 177 -14.16 0.02 13.61
N ASN A 178 -13.59 -1.14 13.33
CA ASN A 178 -14.16 -2.46 13.55
C ASN A 178 -13.39 -3.29 14.59
N CYS A 179 -12.51 -2.67 15.40
CA CYS A 179 -11.72 -3.43 16.38
C CYS A 179 -12.60 -4.17 17.41
N ALA A 180 -12.10 -5.31 17.90
CA ALA A 180 -12.86 -6.17 18.80
C ALA A 180 -13.10 -5.56 20.20
N ASP A 181 -12.21 -4.69 20.67
CA ASP A 181 -12.36 -3.98 21.94
C ASP A 181 -13.51 -2.98 21.82
N GLN A 182 -14.61 -3.24 22.52
CA GLN A 182 -15.86 -2.49 22.38
C GLN A 182 -15.75 -1.04 22.81
N VAL A 183 -14.94 -0.76 23.84
CA VAL A 183 -14.75 0.59 24.36
C VAL A 183 -13.93 1.42 23.38
N TRP A 184 -12.81 0.86 22.91
CA TRP A 184 -12.01 1.51 21.90
C TRP A 184 -12.72 1.62 20.55
N ARG A 185 -13.52 0.63 20.15
CA ARG A 185 -14.35 0.72 18.94
C ARG A 185 -15.32 1.90 19.03
N GLY A 186 -15.98 2.09 20.18
CA GLY A 186 -16.85 3.23 20.42
C GLY A 186 -16.12 4.56 20.33
N LEU A 187 -14.98 4.68 21.02
CA LEU A 187 -14.17 5.90 21.03
C LEU A 187 -13.58 6.22 19.65
N LEU A 188 -12.99 5.24 18.96
CA LEU A 188 -12.40 5.44 17.64
C LEU A 188 -13.45 5.74 16.57
N ARG A 189 -14.72 5.35 16.75
CA ARG A 189 -15.83 5.75 15.87
C ARG A 189 -16.27 7.20 16.09
N ASP A 190 -16.04 7.79 17.26
CA ASP A 190 -16.25 9.23 17.47
C ASP A 190 -15.14 10.03 16.76
N VAL A 191 -15.55 10.88 15.81
CA VAL A 191 -14.62 11.69 15.03
C VAL A 191 -13.78 12.62 15.91
N ARG A 192 -14.30 13.08 17.05
CA ARG A 192 -13.58 13.98 17.96
C ARG A 192 -12.35 13.29 18.56
N VAL A 193 -12.42 11.98 18.83
CA VAL A 193 -11.27 11.21 19.29
C VAL A 193 -10.21 11.13 18.19
N ARG A 194 -10.59 10.78 16.95
CA ARG A 194 -9.63 10.70 15.83
C ARG A 194 -8.97 12.04 15.54
N ARG A 195 -9.75 13.13 15.58
CA ARG A 195 -9.27 14.51 15.45
C ARG A 195 -8.31 14.89 16.58
N ALA A 196 -8.63 14.56 17.83
CA ALA A 196 -7.74 14.79 18.97
C ALA A 196 -6.41 14.04 18.82
N LEU A 197 -6.46 12.75 18.45
CA LEU A 197 -5.26 11.95 18.20
C LEU A 197 -4.41 12.54 17.08
N SER A 198 -5.04 13.09 16.03
CA SER A 198 -4.34 13.77 14.94
C SER A 198 -3.69 15.08 15.36
N LEU A 199 -4.42 15.94 16.08
CA LEU A 199 -3.92 17.24 16.56
C LEU A 199 -2.79 17.10 17.59
N ALA A 200 -2.76 15.97 18.32
CA ALA A 200 -1.69 15.70 19.27
C ALA A 200 -0.35 15.38 18.57
N VAL A 201 -0.34 14.94 17.31
CA VAL A 201 0.90 14.55 16.61
C VAL A 201 1.68 15.78 16.14
N ASP A 202 2.90 15.95 16.62
CA ASP A 202 3.86 16.93 16.10
C ASP A 202 4.52 16.39 14.82
N ARG A 203 3.86 16.66 13.69
CA ARG A 203 4.34 16.26 12.35
C ARG A 203 5.64 16.96 11.98
N ARG A 204 5.88 18.15 12.52
CA ARG A 204 7.10 18.93 12.26
C ARG A 204 8.30 18.26 12.92
N GLU A 205 8.14 17.80 14.15
CA GLU A 205 9.16 17.00 14.85
C GLU A 205 9.47 15.71 14.08
N ILE A 206 8.45 14.95 13.66
CA ILE A 206 8.63 13.74 12.84
C ILE A 206 9.37 14.06 11.54
N ASN A 207 8.97 15.12 10.83
CA ASN A 207 9.62 15.55 9.60
C ASN A 207 11.10 15.87 9.81
N MET A 208 11.44 16.57 10.89
CA MET A 208 12.82 16.94 11.19
C MET A 208 13.67 15.75 11.66
N ALA A 209 13.14 14.92 12.54
CA ALA A 209 13.88 13.80 13.15
C ALA A 209 14.10 12.65 12.16
N VAL A 210 13.08 12.33 11.35
CA VAL A 210 13.04 11.12 10.52
C VAL A 210 13.34 11.42 9.06
N PHE A 211 12.91 12.58 8.56
CA PHE A 211 13.00 12.95 7.14
C PHE A 211 13.91 14.16 6.88
N TYR A 212 14.64 14.64 7.90
CA TYR A 212 15.57 15.78 7.82
C TYR A 212 14.92 17.06 7.25
N GLY A 213 13.61 17.23 7.45
CA GLY A 213 12.84 18.36 6.96
C GLY A 213 12.55 18.34 5.45
N LEU A 214 12.81 17.22 4.76
CA LEU A 214 12.63 17.07 3.32
C LEU A 214 11.25 16.50 2.92
N ALA A 215 10.42 16.16 3.91
CA ALA A 215 9.03 15.78 3.68
C ALA A 215 8.09 16.97 3.83
N GLN A 216 6.82 16.77 3.47
CA GLN A 216 5.75 17.74 3.65
C GLN A 216 4.80 17.27 4.74
N GLU A 217 4.56 18.09 5.76
CA GLU A 217 3.58 17.82 6.82
C GLU A 217 2.17 17.89 6.24
N SER A 218 1.39 16.81 6.39
CA SER A 218 0.07 16.72 5.77
C SER A 218 -0.83 15.66 6.40
N ALA A 219 -2.13 15.80 6.19
CA ALA A 219 -3.09 14.73 6.37
C ALA A 219 -2.87 13.64 5.30
N ASP A 220 -3.50 12.47 5.50
CA ASP A 220 -3.47 11.42 4.49
C ASP A 220 -4.44 11.77 3.35
N THR A 221 -3.90 12.33 2.27
CA THR A 221 -4.68 12.81 1.12
C THR A 221 -3.84 12.86 -0.15
N VAL A 222 -4.45 13.24 -1.27
CA VAL A 222 -3.76 13.41 -2.55
C VAL A 222 -2.67 14.50 -2.49
N LEU A 223 -1.62 14.33 -3.27
CA LEU A 223 -0.48 15.23 -3.41
C LEU A 223 -0.79 16.37 -4.40
N SER A 224 -0.01 17.44 -4.33
CA SER A 224 -0.10 18.62 -5.22
C SER A 224 -0.01 18.31 -6.71
N GLU A 225 0.58 17.17 -7.08
CA GLU A 225 0.69 16.68 -8.44
C GLU A 225 -0.65 16.16 -9.00
N SER A 226 -1.62 15.84 -8.14
CA SER A 226 -2.96 15.44 -8.56
C SER A 226 -3.79 16.66 -9.00
N PRO A 227 -4.56 16.56 -10.11
CA PRO A 227 -5.56 17.57 -10.45
C PRO A 227 -6.73 17.65 -9.43
N LEU A 228 -6.83 16.68 -8.51
CA LEU A 228 -7.83 16.63 -7.44
C LEU A 228 -7.33 17.26 -6.14
N TYR A 229 -6.08 17.74 -6.10
CA TYR A 229 -5.50 18.35 -4.92
C TYR A 229 -6.23 19.61 -4.49
N ARG A 230 -6.46 19.72 -3.19
CA ARG A 230 -6.89 20.97 -2.55
C ARG A 230 -6.16 21.19 -1.22
N PRO A 231 -5.68 22.41 -0.92
CA PRO A 231 -4.96 22.70 0.31
C PRO A 231 -5.75 22.38 1.60
N GLU A 232 -7.08 22.48 1.57
CA GLU A 232 -7.95 22.16 2.70
C GLU A 232 -7.86 20.69 3.11
N PHE A 233 -7.78 19.76 2.14
CA PHE A 233 -7.62 18.34 2.43
C PHE A 233 -6.28 18.08 3.11
N ALA A 234 -5.22 18.69 2.59
CA ALA A 234 -3.86 18.52 3.09
C ALA A 234 -3.65 19.11 4.49
N LYS A 235 -4.51 20.05 4.93
CA LYS A 235 -4.44 20.75 6.22
C LYS A 235 -5.47 20.27 7.24
N ALA A 236 -6.39 19.37 6.86
CA ALA A 236 -7.46 18.88 7.72
C ALA A 236 -6.88 18.22 8.98
N TRP A 237 -7.11 18.83 10.15
CA TRP A 237 -6.69 18.30 11.46
C TRP A 237 -5.18 18.01 11.57
N VAL A 238 -4.36 18.78 10.85
CA VAL A 238 -2.89 18.61 10.78
C VAL A 238 -2.13 19.42 11.82
N ALA A 239 -2.70 20.55 12.26
CA ALA A 239 -2.06 21.43 13.22
C ALA A 239 -1.68 20.69 14.52
N HIS A 240 -0.49 20.93 15.05
CA HIS A 240 -0.10 20.41 16.35
C HIS A 240 -0.70 21.30 17.44
N ASP A 241 -1.82 20.86 18.02
CA ASP A 241 -2.57 21.57 19.05
C ASP A 241 -3.02 20.59 20.16
N PRO A 242 -2.11 20.28 21.12
CA PRO A 242 -2.44 19.41 22.24
C PRO A 242 -3.53 19.96 23.17
N GLU A 243 -3.75 21.28 23.20
CA GLU A 243 -4.79 21.89 24.02
C GLU A 243 -6.16 21.60 23.43
N GLN A 244 -6.33 21.86 22.13
CA GLN A 244 -7.55 21.48 21.41
C GLN A 244 -7.79 19.97 21.42
N ALA A 245 -6.72 19.17 21.30
CA ALA A 245 -6.83 17.72 21.43
C ALA A 245 -7.38 17.31 22.81
N ASN A 246 -6.89 17.91 23.90
CA ASN A 246 -7.42 17.65 25.24
C ASN A 246 -8.90 18.07 25.36
N ALA A 247 -9.28 19.22 24.83
CA ALA A 247 -10.67 19.70 24.86
C ALA A 247 -11.61 18.72 24.13
N LEU A 248 -11.23 18.22 22.95
CA LEU A 248 -12.02 17.22 22.22
C LEU A 248 -12.16 15.90 22.99
N LEU A 249 -11.12 15.47 23.71
CA LEU A 249 -11.19 14.28 24.56
C LEU A 249 -12.06 14.49 25.80
N ASP A 250 -12.10 15.72 26.33
CA ASP A 250 -13.00 16.09 27.43
C ASP A 250 -14.47 16.09 26.98
N GLU A 251 -14.75 16.59 25.77
CA GLU A 251 -16.10 16.62 25.17
C GLU A 251 -16.69 15.22 24.90
N VAL A 252 -15.85 14.19 24.73
CA VAL A 252 -16.29 12.79 24.62
C VAL A 252 -16.39 12.08 25.98
N GLY A 253 -16.13 12.81 27.08
CA GLY A 253 -16.31 12.33 28.44
C GLY A 253 -15.09 11.67 29.08
N LEU A 254 -13.91 11.73 28.46
CA LEU A 254 -12.67 11.14 29.03
C LEU A 254 -12.01 12.04 30.08
N LEU A 255 -12.78 12.58 31.03
CA LEU A 255 -12.34 13.63 31.96
C LEU A 255 -11.39 13.14 33.06
N ALA A 256 -11.63 11.93 33.56
CA ALA A 256 -10.88 11.39 34.69
C ALA A 256 -9.48 10.95 34.26
N ARG A 257 -8.50 11.07 35.18
CA ARG A 257 -7.13 10.61 34.99
C ARG A 257 -6.69 9.72 36.14
N ASP A 258 -5.80 8.77 35.85
CA ASP A 258 -5.12 7.96 36.86
C ASP A 258 -3.88 8.67 37.42
N ASP A 259 -3.19 8.02 38.36
CA ASP A 259 -1.99 8.55 39.04
C ASP A 259 -0.82 8.81 38.07
N ASP A 260 -0.84 8.15 36.91
CA ASP A 260 0.14 8.30 35.83
C ASP A 260 -0.23 9.43 34.85
N GLY A 261 -1.35 10.13 35.09
CA GLY A 261 -1.87 11.19 34.25
C GLY A 261 -2.55 10.71 32.97
N LEU A 262 -2.80 9.40 32.83
CA LEU A 262 -3.54 8.83 31.70
C LEU A 262 -5.03 8.97 31.91
N ARG A 263 -5.77 9.21 30.84
CA ARG A 263 -7.23 9.28 30.88
C ARG A 263 -7.81 7.91 31.27
N ILE A 264 -8.91 7.92 32.02
CA ILE A 264 -9.63 6.70 32.40
C ILE A 264 -10.76 6.48 31.39
N LEU A 265 -10.78 5.30 30.79
CA LEU A 265 -11.81 4.87 29.85
C LEU A 265 -13.16 4.64 30.57
N PRO A 266 -14.29 4.61 29.84
CA PRO A 266 -15.61 4.35 30.42
C PRO A 266 -15.74 3.04 31.22
N ASP A 267 -14.86 2.06 31.00
CA ASP A 267 -14.83 0.79 31.72
C ASP A 267 -13.83 0.77 32.90
N GLY A 268 -13.21 1.90 33.21
CA GLY A 268 -12.27 2.06 34.33
C GLY A 268 -10.81 1.73 34.00
N ARG A 269 -10.48 1.23 32.80
CA ARG A 269 -9.08 1.02 32.38
C ARG A 269 -8.41 2.35 32.06
N SER A 270 -7.08 2.42 32.22
CA SER A 270 -6.30 3.53 31.65
C SER A 270 -6.37 3.52 30.12
N ALA A 271 -6.35 4.69 29.51
CA ALA A 271 -6.43 4.87 28.06
C ALA A 271 -5.12 4.48 27.38
N GLN A 272 -5.03 3.20 27.01
CA GLN A 272 -3.88 2.60 26.33
C GLN A 272 -4.27 2.12 24.94
N ILE A 273 -3.51 2.53 23.91
CA ILE A 273 -3.65 2.07 22.53
C ILE A 273 -2.42 1.25 22.16
N ILE A 274 -2.64 0.04 21.62
CA ILE A 274 -1.58 -0.75 20.99
C ILE A 274 -1.59 -0.44 19.49
N VAL A 275 -0.47 0.06 18.99
CA VAL A 275 -0.25 0.26 17.54
C VAL A 275 0.61 -0.87 17.00
N GLU A 276 0.06 -1.63 16.06
CA GLU A 276 0.76 -2.76 15.43
C GLU A 276 1.36 -2.38 14.07
N THR A 277 2.53 -2.94 13.75
CA THR A 277 3.17 -2.82 12.42
C THR A 277 3.74 -4.16 11.93
N ALA A 278 4.09 -4.24 10.64
CA ALA A 278 4.67 -5.46 10.05
C ALA A 278 6.17 -5.64 10.33
N GLY A 279 6.82 -4.69 11.03
CA GLY A 279 8.25 -4.74 11.33
C GLY A 279 9.16 -4.72 10.11
N GLU A 280 8.69 -4.21 8.98
CA GLU A 280 9.43 -4.19 7.70
C GLU A 280 10.40 -2.99 7.60
N SER A 281 10.18 -1.94 8.38
CA SER A 281 10.98 -0.72 8.40
C SER A 281 11.11 -0.19 9.83
N THR A 282 12.33 0.17 10.25
CA THR A 282 12.56 0.84 11.55
C THR A 282 11.98 2.26 11.56
N LEU A 283 11.74 2.85 10.39
CA LEU A 283 11.11 4.15 10.23
C LEU A 283 9.74 4.23 10.93
N GLU A 284 8.99 3.12 10.91
CA GLU A 284 7.68 3.04 11.55
C GLU A 284 7.81 3.10 13.07
N THR A 285 8.77 2.37 13.64
CA THR A 285 8.99 2.33 15.09
C THR A 285 9.57 3.64 15.60
N ASP A 286 10.53 4.25 14.88
CA ASP A 286 11.13 5.53 15.26
C ASP A 286 10.08 6.66 15.30
N ALA A 287 9.17 6.69 14.32
CA ALA A 287 8.08 7.66 14.33
C ALA A 287 7.04 7.38 15.43
N LEU A 288 6.74 6.12 15.73
CA LEU A 288 5.83 5.75 16.81
C LEU A 288 6.38 6.09 18.21
N GLU A 289 7.70 6.06 18.39
CA GLU A 289 8.34 6.50 19.63
C GLU A 289 8.06 7.99 19.88
N LEU A 290 8.21 8.85 18.86
CA LEU A 290 7.86 10.27 18.97
C LEU A 290 6.36 10.46 19.26
N ILE A 291 5.49 9.71 18.59
CA ILE A 291 4.04 9.79 18.80
C ILE A 291 3.65 9.32 20.20
N THR A 292 4.39 8.39 20.80
CA THR A 292 4.20 7.98 22.20
C THR A 292 4.30 9.19 23.13
N ASP A 293 5.32 10.02 22.97
CA ASP A 293 5.51 11.23 23.77
C ASP A 293 4.44 12.29 23.50
N HIS A 294 4.03 12.42 22.23
CA HIS A 294 2.94 13.31 21.82
C HIS A 294 1.62 12.96 22.49
N TRP A 295 1.22 11.69 22.41
CA TRP A 295 -0.04 11.20 22.96
C TRP A 295 -0.05 11.17 24.49
N ARG A 296 1.12 10.97 25.11
CA ARG A 296 1.24 11.07 26.57
C ARG A 296 0.79 12.44 27.08
N LYS A 297 1.08 13.53 26.35
CA LYS A 297 0.65 14.90 26.70
C LYS A 297 -0.87 15.08 26.73
N ILE A 298 -1.62 14.27 25.97
CA ILE A 298 -3.09 14.27 25.98
C ILE A 298 -3.68 13.16 26.87
N GLY A 299 -2.83 12.46 27.63
CA GLY A 299 -3.24 11.40 28.56
C GLY A 299 -3.56 10.06 27.88
N ILE A 300 -3.00 9.78 26.71
CA ILE A 300 -3.14 8.49 26.03
C ILE A 300 -1.78 7.80 26.01
N ALA A 301 -1.70 6.55 26.45
CA ALA A 301 -0.48 5.75 26.32
C ALA A 301 -0.48 4.98 24.99
N LEU A 302 0.64 5.03 24.27
CA LEU A 302 0.87 4.24 23.06
C LEU A 302 1.84 3.10 23.37
N PHE A 303 1.52 1.89 22.92
CA PHE A 303 2.43 0.74 22.94
C PHE A 303 2.66 0.20 21.54
N ILE A 304 3.93 -0.01 21.18
CA ILE A 304 4.33 -0.48 19.86
C ILE A 304 4.40 -2.00 19.86
N ARG A 305 3.84 -2.64 18.83
CA ARG A 305 3.99 -4.08 18.61
C ARG A 305 4.31 -4.39 17.15
N THR A 306 5.43 -5.05 16.91
CA THR A 306 5.80 -5.53 15.58
C THR A 306 5.49 -7.01 15.43
N SER A 307 5.01 -7.42 14.27
CA SER A 307 4.84 -8.85 13.93
C SER A 307 5.09 -9.09 12.44
N GLN A 308 5.40 -10.33 12.05
CA GLN A 308 5.56 -10.64 10.62
C GLN A 308 4.29 -10.33 9.83
N ARG A 309 4.44 -9.83 8.60
CA ARG A 309 3.34 -9.31 7.78
C ARG A 309 2.12 -10.23 7.68
N ASP A 310 2.33 -11.53 7.50
CA ASP A 310 1.22 -12.49 7.38
C ASP A 310 0.44 -12.62 8.70
N ILE A 311 1.13 -12.61 9.84
CA ILE A 311 0.53 -12.61 11.18
C ILE A 311 -0.22 -11.29 11.41
N PHE A 312 0.43 -10.16 11.11
CA PHE A 312 -0.15 -8.83 11.20
C PHE A 312 -1.47 -8.74 10.40
N ARG A 313 -1.45 -9.13 9.12
CA ARG A 313 -2.64 -9.14 8.26
C ARG A 313 -3.73 -10.06 8.78
N SER A 314 -3.38 -11.28 9.21
CA SER A 314 -4.35 -12.20 9.77
C SER A 314 -5.04 -11.64 11.02
N ARG A 315 -4.32 -10.91 11.87
CA ARG A 315 -4.87 -10.25 13.06
C ARG A 315 -5.75 -9.06 12.70
N ALA A 316 -5.31 -8.24 11.73
CA ALA A 316 -6.09 -7.11 11.21
C ALA A 316 -7.45 -7.58 10.68
N LEU A 317 -7.45 -8.61 9.82
CA LEU A 317 -8.66 -9.23 9.26
C LEU A 317 -9.61 -9.76 10.34
N GLY A 318 -9.06 -10.28 11.44
CA GLY A 318 -9.84 -10.75 12.58
C GLY A 318 -10.35 -9.63 13.51
N GLY A 319 -10.12 -8.35 13.19
CA GLY A 319 -10.46 -7.21 14.05
C GLY A 319 -9.65 -7.15 15.35
N GLN A 320 -8.54 -7.89 15.45
CA GLN A 320 -7.75 -8.04 16.68
C GLN A 320 -6.72 -6.91 16.89
N ILE A 321 -6.57 -6.04 15.89
CA ILE A 321 -5.68 -4.88 15.93
C ILE A 321 -6.54 -3.64 16.19
N MET A 322 -6.23 -2.90 17.24
CA MET A 322 -6.92 -1.66 17.59
C MET A 322 -6.51 -0.51 16.68
N MET A 323 -5.22 -0.41 16.39
CA MET A 323 -4.67 0.57 15.48
C MET A 323 -3.43 0.01 14.79
N SER A 324 -3.22 0.38 13.54
CA SER A 324 -2.03 0.00 12.79
C SER A 324 -1.22 1.23 12.38
N MET A 325 0.09 1.06 12.18
CA MET A 325 0.88 1.99 11.36
C MET A 325 1.14 1.34 10.00
N TRP A 326 0.90 2.09 8.92
CA TRP A 326 1.21 1.67 7.54
C TRP A 326 1.47 2.91 6.68
N SER A 327 1.59 2.75 5.35
CA SER A 327 1.40 3.89 4.45
C SER A 327 -0.07 4.35 4.44
N GLY A 328 -0.29 5.60 4.08
CA GLY A 328 -1.62 6.15 3.82
C GLY A 328 -2.19 5.70 2.47
N ILE A 329 -3.00 6.56 1.85
CA ILE A 329 -3.51 6.37 0.49
C ILE A 329 -2.34 6.08 -0.45
N ASP A 330 -2.41 5.00 -1.24
CA ASP A 330 -1.27 4.57 -2.06
C ASP A 330 -1.19 5.41 -3.34
N ASN A 331 -2.34 5.64 -3.98
CA ASN A 331 -2.46 6.56 -5.10
C ASN A 331 -2.76 7.99 -4.61
N GLY A 332 -1.71 8.73 -4.25
CA GLY A 332 -1.79 10.16 -3.95
C GLY A 332 -1.71 11.06 -5.19
N VAL A 333 -1.59 10.53 -6.41
CA VAL A 333 -1.62 11.32 -7.66
C VAL A 333 -2.77 10.94 -8.61
N PRO A 334 -4.00 10.72 -8.10
CA PRO A 334 -5.09 10.21 -8.93
C PRO A 334 -5.60 11.27 -9.90
N THR A 335 -6.14 10.83 -11.04
CA THR A 335 -7.05 11.63 -11.86
C THR A 335 -8.49 11.24 -11.54
N ALA A 336 -9.47 12.02 -12.04
CA ALA A 336 -10.89 11.72 -11.86
C ALA A 336 -11.30 10.33 -12.41
N ASP A 337 -10.56 9.81 -13.39
CA ASP A 337 -10.84 8.52 -14.04
C ASP A 337 -10.21 7.33 -13.30
N MET A 338 -9.35 7.57 -12.32
CA MET A 338 -8.82 6.51 -11.47
C MET A 338 -9.83 6.19 -10.36
N ASN A 339 -9.92 4.91 -9.98
CA ASN A 339 -10.91 4.43 -9.01
C ASN A 339 -10.64 4.98 -7.58
N PRO A 340 -11.62 5.60 -6.91
CA PRO A 340 -11.49 6.07 -5.53
C PRO A 340 -11.71 4.99 -4.45
N SER A 341 -11.66 3.70 -4.78
CA SER A 341 -12.02 2.60 -3.88
C SER A 341 -11.25 2.59 -2.57
N GLN A 342 -10.04 3.17 -2.51
CA GLN A 342 -9.26 3.25 -1.27
C GLN A 342 -9.89 4.18 -0.22
N LEU A 343 -10.74 5.14 -0.64
CA LEU A 343 -11.44 6.08 0.23
C LEU A 343 -12.71 5.49 0.86
N ALA A 344 -13.08 4.25 0.54
CA ALA A 344 -14.26 3.56 1.07
C ALA A 344 -13.94 2.09 1.43
N PRO A 345 -14.70 1.42 2.31
CA PRO A 345 -14.45 0.03 2.67
C PRO A 345 -14.77 -0.93 1.51
N THR A 346 -13.73 -1.31 0.75
CA THR A 346 -13.86 -2.11 -0.48
C THR A 346 -13.04 -3.39 -0.46
N ILE A 347 -12.03 -3.47 0.38
CA ILE A 347 -11.13 -4.61 0.49
C ILE A 347 -10.76 -4.83 1.96
N ASP A 348 -10.41 -6.06 2.29
CA ASP A 348 -10.21 -6.52 3.67
C ASP A 348 -8.82 -6.18 4.22
N ASP A 349 -7.91 -5.63 3.41
CA ASP A 349 -6.60 -5.13 3.82
C ASP A 349 -6.57 -3.60 4.11
N GLN A 350 -7.71 -2.91 4.04
CA GLN A 350 -7.87 -1.56 4.56
C GLN A 350 -7.98 -1.59 6.09
N LEU A 351 -6.85 -1.35 6.75
CA LEU A 351 -6.63 -1.61 8.18
C LEU A 351 -7.53 -0.78 9.12
N GLN A 352 -8.06 0.34 8.65
CA GLN A 352 -8.99 1.19 9.41
C GLN A 352 -10.43 0.63 9.46
N TRP A 353 -10.80 -0.31 8.58
CA TRP A 353 -12.15 -0.90 8.51
C TRP A 353 -12.22 -2.29 7.83
N PRO A 354 -11.39 -3.27 8.25
CA PRO A 354 -11.23 -4.53 7.52
C PRO A 354 -12.53 -5.36 7.46
N LEU A 355 -13.39 -5.30 8.47
CA LEU A 355 -14.66 -6.06 8.47
C LEU A 355 -15.68 -5.49 7.49
N TRP A 356 -15.77 -4.17 7.36
CA TRP A 356 -16.61 -3.53 6.34
C TRP A 356 -16.08 -3.80 4.93
N GLY A 357 -14.75 -3.77 4.75
CA GLY A 357 -14.11 -4.13 3.49
C GLY A 357 -14.35 -5.59 3.08
N ALA A 358 -14.23 -6.52 4.03
CA ALA A 358 -14.57 -7.93 3.82
C ALA A 358 -16.04 -8.14 3.43
N HIS A 359 -16.96 -7.36 4.01
CA HIS A 359 -18.37 -7.37 3.64
C HIS A 359 -18.61 -6.93 2.21
N TYR A 360 -17.95 -5.86 1.76
CA TYR A 360 -18.04 -5.45 0.35
C TYR A 360 -17.46 -6.52 -0.59
N LEU A 361 -16.22 -6.96 -0.33
CA LEU A 361 -15.49 -7.91 -1.18
C LEU A 361 -16.22 -9.26 -1.30
N SER A 362 -16.85 -9.71 -0.22
CA SER A 362 -17.56 -11.00 -0.17
C SER A 362 -19.03 -10.93 -0.62
N HIS A 363 -19.52 -9.75 -1.02
CA HIS A 363 -20.94 -9.47 -1.29
C HIS A 363 -21.85 -9.87 -0.12
N GLY A 364 -21.46 -9.46 1.10
CA GLY A 364 -22.23 -9.65 2.33
C GLY A 364 -22.13 -11.04 2.96
N LYS A 365 -21.21 -11.90 2.51
CA LYS A 365 -21.04 -13.26 3.05
C LYS A 365 -20.11 -13.34 4.26
N MET A 366 -19.21 -12.37 4.39
CA MET A 366 -18.23 -12.25 5.48
C MET A 366 -18.24 -10.81 5.99
N GLY A 367 -17.72 -10.57 7.20
CA GLY A 367 -17.69 -9.23 7.78
C GLY A 367 -19.06 -8.70 8.17
N GLU A 368 -19.17 -7.39 8.31
CA GLU A 368 -20.40 -6.66 8.68
C GLU A 368 -20.63 -5.47 7.76
N ALA A 369 -21.88 -5.04 7.55
CA ALA A 369 -22.15 -3.85 6.77
C ALA A 369 -21.72 -2.57 7.54
N PRO A 370 -21.27 -1.51 6.85
CA PRO A 370 -21.00 -0.23 7.50
C PRO A 370 -22.28 0.37 8.09
N ASP A 371 -22.16 0.86 9.32
CA ASP A 371 -23.23 1.48 10.11
C ASP A 371 -22.95 2.96 10.45
N LEU A 372 -21.75 3.46 10.11
CA LEU A 372 -21.36 4.86 10.29
C LEU A 372 -21.85 5.71 9.09
N PRO A 373 -22.65 6.78 9.29
CA PRO A 373 -23.26 7.55 8.20
C PRO A 373 -22.28 8.04 7.14
N GLU A 374 -21.13 8.55 7.56
CA GLU A 374 -20.09 9.07 6.67
C GLU A 374 -19.47 7.98 5.80
N VAL A 375 -19.36 6.75 6.33
CA VAL A 375 -18.87 5.59 5.59
C VAL A 375 -19.93 5.07 4.62
N ILE A 376 -21.20 5.08 5.01
CA ILE A 376 -22.33 4.77 4.11
C ILE A 376 -22.35 5.76 2.94
N GLU A 377 -22.10 7.04 3.20
CA GLU A 377 -22.00 8.06 2.15
C GLU A 377 -20.81 7.83 1.22
N LEU A 378 -19.62 7.49 1.75
CA LEU A 378 -18.46 7.10 0.92
C LEU A 378 -18.79 5.91 0.00
N MET A 379 -19.53 4.92 0.50
CA MET A 379 -19.99 3.79 -0.30
C MET A 379 -20.99 4.19 -1.38
N ALA A 380 -21.92 5.12 -1.07
CA ALA A 380 -22.88 5.65 -2.03
C ALA A 380 -22.18 6.46 -3.14
N LEU A 381 -21.21 7.30 -2.77
CA LEU A 381 -20.37 8.07 -3.68
C LEU A 381 -19.56 7.14 -4.60
N LEU A 382 -18.90 6.12 -4.06
CA LEU A 382 -18.18 5.13 -4.86
C LEU A 382 -19.11 4.40 -5.84
N LYS A 383 -20.32 4.04 -5.41
CA LYS A 383 -21.33 3.42 -6.30
C LYS A 383 -21.72 4.37 -7.43
N ARG A 384 -21.90 5.66 -7.15
CA ARG A 384 -22.18 6.69 -8.14
C ARG A 384 -21.02 6.86 -9.12
N TRP A 385 -19.78 6.84 -8.64
CA TRP A 385 -18.58 6.92 -9.49
C TRP A 385 -18.54 5.76 -10.49
N ASN A 386 -18.83 4.54 -10.02
CA ASN A 386 -18.88 3.35 -10.88
C ASN A 386 -19.99 3.39 -11.94
N ALA A 387 -21.03 4.20 -11.76
CA ALA A 387 -22.12 4.36 -12.72
C ALA A 387 -21.97 5.60 -13.61
N SER A 388 -21.00 6.48 -13.33
CA SER A 388 -20.84 7.76 -14.00
C SER A 388 -20.25 7.60 -15.41
N THR A 389 -20.80 8.36 -16.37
CA THR A 389 -20.25 8.47 -17.73
C THR A 389 -19.38 9.72 -17.90
N GLU A 390 -19.51 10.71 -17.02
CA GLU A 390 -18.88 12.03 -17.19
C GLU A 390 -17.67 12.23 -16.29
N ALA A 391 -16.56 12.73 -16.85
CA ALA A 391 -15.33 12.99 -16.08
C ALA A 391 -15.52 14.07 -14.99
N THR A 392 -16.38 15.07 -15.25
CA THR A 392 -16.71 16.14 -14.31
C THR A 392 -17.42 15.60 -13.07
N GLU A 393 -18.43 14.74 -13.27
CA GLU A 393 -19.12 14.07 -12.16
C GLU A 393 -18.15 13.18 -11.36
N ARG A 394 -17.27 12.43 -12.04
CA ARG A 394 -16.24 11.65 -11.34
C ARG A 394 -15.30 12.52 -10.49
N ALA A 395 -14.93 13.70 -10.98
CA ALA A 395 -14.09 14.64 -10.25
C ALA A 395 -14.83 15.24 -9.03
N GLU A 396 -16.12 15.57 -9.17
CA GLU A 396 -16.96 16.02 -8.04
C GLU A 396 -17.05 14.95 -6.96
N ILE A 397 -17.28 13.69 -7.35
CA ILE A 397 -17.36 12.57 -6.42
C ILE A 397 -16.03 12.38 -5.68
N TRP A 398 -14.91 12.40 -6.40
CA TRP A 398 -13.57 12.36 -5.79
C TRP A 398 -13.38 13.46 -4.73
N ASN A 399 -13.75 14.69 -5.05
CA ASN A 399 -13.64 15.82 -4.11
C ASN A 399 -14.52 15.61 -2.87
N SER A 400 -15.76 15.14 -3.03
CA SER A 400 -16.65 14.83 -1.90
C SER A 400 -16.09 13.71 -1.03
N MET A 401 -15.56 12.64 -1.64
CA MET A 401 -14.95 11.54 -0.90
C MET A 401 -13.71 11.99 -0.14
N LEU A 402 -12.82 12.77 -0.76
CA LEU A 402 -11.64 13.32 -0.09
C LEU A 402 -12.01 14.23 1.07
N SER A 403 -13.00 15.12 0.88
CA SER A 403 -13.49 16.01 1.93
C SER A 403 -13.98 15.22 3.15
N ILE A 404 -14.82 14.20 2.94
CA ILE A 404 -15.31 13.33 4.02
C ILE A 404 -14.13 12.60 4.66
N TYR A 405 -13.27 11.98 3.85
CA TYR A 405 -12.17 11.13 4.34
C TYR A 405 -11.20 11.89 5.23
N THR A 406 -10.79 13.09 4.82
CA THR A 406 -9.85 13.92 5.59
C THR A 406 -10.51 14.58 6.79
N ASP A 407 -11.75 15.05 6.68
CA ASP A 407 -12.45 15.68 7.82
C ASP A 407 -12.83 14.67 8.91
N GLN A 408 -13.15 13.44 8.50
CA GLN A 408 -13.43 12.34 9.40
C GLN A 408 -12.16 11.69 9.95
N VAL A 409 -10.97 12.05 9.46
CA VAL A 409 -9.69 11.51 9.95
C VAL A 409 -9.72 9.97 10.01
N PHE A 410 -10.18 9.32 8.94
CA PHE A 410 -10.19 7.85 8.85
C PHE A 410 -8.79 7.26 8.80
N SER A 411 -7.81 8.09 8.48
CA SER A 411 -6.38 7.85 8.55
C SER A 411 -5.72 9.10 9.11
N ILE A 412 -4.78 8.93 10.05
CA ILE A 412 -4.01 10.03 10.63
C ILE A 412 -2.66 10.04 9.90
N GLY A 413 -2.59 10.80 8.81
CA GLY A 413 -1.35 11.02 8.07
C GLY A 413 -0.35 11.86 8.86
N THR A 414 0.95 11.66 8.63
CA THR A 414 2.03 12.41 9.29
C THR A 414 2.74 13.34 8.31
N VAL A 415 3.41 12.75 7.32
CA VAL A 415 4.11 13.46 6.25
C VAL A 415 3.92 12.75 4.91
N ASN A 416 3.98 13.50 3.83
CA ASN A 416 3.93 13.00 2.47
C ASN A 416 5.01 13.67 1.59
N GLY A 417 5.01 13.37 0.29
CA GLY A 417 6.01 13.91 -0.64
C GLY A 417 7.46 13.51 -0.31
N THR A 418 7.65 12.47 0.50
CA THR A 418 8.96 11.96 0.89
C THR A 418 9.72 11.40 -0.32
N HIS A 419 11.04 11.28 -0.20
CA HIS A 419 11.87 10.75 -1.26
C HIS A 419 12.21 9.27 -1.00
N GLN A 420 12.07 8.44 -2.03
CA GLN A 420 12.59 7.08 -2.08
C GLN A 420 14.01 7.10 -2.65
N PRO A 421 15.02 6.64 -1.89
CA PRO A 421 16.32 6.30 -2.45
C PRO A 421 16.21 5.19 -3.49
N ILE A 422 16.81 5.41 -4.66
CA ILE A 422 16.97 4.42 -5.72
C ILE A 422 18.47 4.33 -6.00
N LEU A 423 19.11 3.25 -5.56
CA LEU A 423 20.50 2.99 -5.89
C LEU A 423 20.56 2.19 -7.19
N VAL A 424 21.39 2.63 -8.12
CA VAL A 424 21.51 2.03 -9.45
C VAL A 424 22.99 1.88 -9.83
N SER A 425 23.32 0.82 -10.55
CA SER A 425 24.61 0.66 -11.23
C SER A 425 24.83 1.83 -12.21
N SER A 426 26.03 2.40 -12.24
CA SER A 426 26.38 3.47 -13.17
C SER A 426 26.30 3.02 -14.65
N ARG A 427 26.27 1.70 -14.88
CA ARG A 427 26.05 1.07 -16.18
C ARG A 427 24.58 1.03 -16.58
N LEU A 428 23.62 1.08 -15.66
CA LEU A 428 22.21 1.03 -16.03
C LEU A 428 21.81 2.32 -16.76
N ARG A 429 21.10 2.16 -17.87
CA ARG A 429 20.62 3.22 -18.75
C ARG A 429 19.11 3.12 -18.93
N ASN A 430 18.51 4.20 -19.41
CA ASN A 430 17.06 4.40 -19.59
C ASN A 430 16.24 4.47 -18.29
N LEU A 431 16.86 4.37 -17.11
CA LEU A 431 16.22 4.75 -15.85
C LEU A 431 16.15 6.29 -15.76
N PRO A 432 14.96 6.89 -15.52
CA PRO A 432 14.86 8.34 -15.33
C PRO A 432 15.66 8.84 -14.12
N ASP A 433 16.40 9.94 -14.28
CA ASP A 433 17.12 10.55 -13.15
C ASP A 433 16.16 11.03 -12.03
N LYS A 434 14.94 11.44 -12.42
CA LYS A 434 13.85 11.87 -11.55
C LYS A 434 12.54 11.26 -12.02
N ALA A 435 11.81 10.64 -11.10
CA ALA A 435 10.51 10.07 -11.37
C ALA A 435 9.66 10.03 -10.09
N LEU A 436 8.40 9.63 -10.25
CA LEU A 436 7.51 9.29 -9.15
C LEU A 436 7.77 7.83 -8.73
N PHE A 437 7.58 7.53 -7.45
CA PHE A 437 7.75 6.19 -6.92
C PHE A 437 6.55 5.78 -6.07
N GLY A 438 5.80 4.80 -6.53
CA GLY A 438 4.77 4.16 -5.73
C GLY A 438 4.18 2.96 -6.45
N TYR A 439 3.37 2.19 -5.74
CA TYR A 439 2.72 1.05 -6.35
C TYR A 439 1.60 1.52 -7.27
N ASP A 440 0.55 2.17 -6.76
CA ASP A 440 -0.41 2.88 -7.61
C ASP A 440 -0.03 4.37 -7.77
N PRO A 441 -0.01 4.93 -9.00
CA PRO A 441 -0.29 4.30 -10.29
C PRO A 441 0.98 3.83 -11.04
N THR A 442 2.19 3.96 -10.45
CA THR A 442 3.45 3.84 -11.22
C THR A 442 4.00 2.41 -11.35
N ALA A 443 3.44 1.43 -10.63
CA ALA A 443 3.94 0.06 -10.50
C ALA A 443 5.43 0.00 -10.15
N TYR A 444 5.85 0.88 -9.22
CA TYR A 444 7.23 1.26 -8.92
C TYR A 444 8.00 1.74 -10.16
N PHE A 445 8.50 0.78 -10.96
CA PHE A 445 9.21 1.04 -12.20
C PHE A 445 8.35 0.84 -13.46
N GLY A 446 7.17 0.20 -13.34
CA GLY A 446 6.43 -0.32 -14.50
C GLY A 446 6.07 0.73 -15.55
N VAL A 447 5.66 1.94 -15.14
CA VAL A 447 5.38 3.04 -16.09
C VAL A 447 6.62 3.59 -16.79
N TYR A 448 7.81 3.28 -16.29
CA TYR A 448 9.10 3.68 -16.85
C TYR A 448 9.70 2.63 -17.78
N MET A 449 8.89 1.64 -18.20
CA MET A 449 9.24 0.63 -19.21
C MET A 449 10.55 -0.11 -18.90
N PRO A 450 10.61 -0.88 -17.80
CA PRO A 450 11.83 -1.56 -17.38
C PRO A 450 12.37 -2.54 -18.42
N ASP A 451 11.52 -3.03 -19.33
CA ASP A 451 11.91 -3.82 -20.51
C ASP A 451 12.88 -3.08 -21.44
N THR A 452 12.91 -1.75 -21.38
CA THR A 452 13.83 -0.89 -22.14
C THR A 452 15.11 -0.51 -21.37
N PHE A 453 15.30 -0.97 -20.13
CA PHE A 453 16.53 -0.73 -19.40
C PHE A 453 17.65 -1.60 -19.96
N TRP A 454 18.87 -1.06 -20.02
CA TRP A 454 20.05 -1.79 -20.51
C TRP A 454 21.29 -1.45 -19.69
N LEU A 455 22.26 -2.36 -19.68
CA LEU A 455 23.55 -2.18 -19.03
C LEU A 455 24.57 -1.78 -20.10
N GLY A 456 25.14 -0.59 -19.97
CA GLY A 456 26.23 -0.13 -20.81
C GLY A 456 27.59 -0.69 -20.40
N GLU A 457 28.59 -0.40 -21.23
CA GLU A 457 29.98 -0.70 -20.93
C GLU A 457 30.45 0.15 -19.75
N SER A 458 31.34 -0.46 -18.95
CA SER A 458 31.88 0.06 -17.68
C SER A 458 32.82 1.24 -17.89
#